data_AF-A0A135I2S4-F1
#
_entry.id   AF-A0A135I2S4-F1
#
_cell.length_a   1.000
_cell.length_b   1.000
_cell.length_c   1.000
_cell.angle_alpha   90.00
_cell.angle_beta   90.00
_cell.angle_gamma   90.00
#
_symmetry.space_group_name_H-M   'P 1'
#
loop_
_entity.id
_entity.type
_entity.pdbx_description
1 polymer ?
#
loop_
_entity_poly.entity_id
_entity_poly.type
_entity_poly.pdbx_seq_one_letter_code
_entity_poly.pdbx_strand_id
1 'polypeptide(L)'
;MSFYISTLTALPRNFHNNIYNGVNIIMLLQDQAEYAVKVPLYATFKQAATLLEEIKDTLPDKSDDFDPDKPLKGITLDHLVVKYLETYKKQGKTISKALFEKRTQGMTAKKIKEAGFSYQKGLKGYKVFPLEKIQHLLPDKFIKERDYFAKQQALEAKVMLPENQDLAFVKKAQLIIDEVGVPVIEKTAIKPITPPKSIALLCRLEKIQL
;
A
#
# COMPACT_ATOMS: atom_id res chain seq x y z
N MET A 1 6.43 -1.24 -25.60
CA MET A 1 6.64 -1.65 -24.19
C MET A 1 8.05 -1.23 -23.79
N SER A 2 8.18 -0.41 -22.75
CA SER A 2 9.47 0.06 -22.25
C SER A 2 9.85 -0.77 -21.03
N PHE A 3 10.93 -1.56 -21.11
CA PHE A 3 11.42 -2.40 -20.01
C PHE A 3 12.28 -1.59 -19.03
N TYR A 4 11.74 -0.50 -18.49
CA TYR A 4 12.29 0.07 -17.27
C TYR A 4 11.62 -0.59 -16.06
N ILE A 5 12.41 -0.80 -15.01
CA ILE A 5 11.87 -1.15 -13.70
C ILE A 5 10.96 0.02 -13.29
N SER A 6 9.65 -0.15 -13.50
CA SER A 6 8.62 0.84 -13.19
C SER A 6 8.22 0.79 -11.71
N THR A 7 8.87 -0.08 -10.93
CA THR A 7 8.66 -0.28 -9.51
C THR A 7 9.87 0.23 -8.72
N LEU A 8 9.63 0.96 -7.64
CA LEU A 8 10.72 1.40 -6.77
C LEU A 8 11.28 0.22 -5.98
N THR A 9 12.53 -0.15 -6.23
CA THR A 9 13.27 -1.09 -5.38
C THR A 9 13.65 -0.39 -4.07
N ALA A 10 12.74 -0.42 -3.10
CA ALA A 10 13.00 0.10 -1.77
C ALA A 10 12.31 -0.74 -0.69
N LEU A 11 12.87 -0.66 0.52
CA LEU A 11 12.33 -1.34 1.68
C LEU A 11 10.93 -0.79 2.04
N PRO A 12 10.01 -1.67 2.46
CA PRO A 12 8.67 -1.28 2.86
C PRO A 12 8.69 -0.33 4.05
N ARG A 13 7.85 0.70 3.99
CA ARG A 13 7.69 1.72 5.03
C ARG A 13 6.26 1.78 5.54
N ASN A 14 6.11 2.09 6.82
CA ASN A 14 4.81 2.31 7.43
C ASN A 14 4.28 3.73 7.17
N PHE A 15 3.05 3.98 7.59
CA PHE A 15 2.35 5.27 7.47
C PHE A 15 3.16 6.48 7.97
N HIS A 16 4.01 6.28 8.97
CA HIS A 16 4.89 7.31 9.55
C HIS A 16 6.23 7.44 8.82
N ASN A 17 6.37 6.85 7.64
CA ASN A 17 7.58 6.84 6.81
C ASN A 17 8.78 6.09 7.42
N ASN A 18 8.57 5.32 8.49
CA ASN A 18 9.59 4.48 9.10
C ASN A 18 9.67 3.13 8.38
N ILE A 19 10.89 2.62 8.20
CA ILE A 19 11.12 1.30 7.61
C ILE A 19 10.51 0.23 8.53
N TYR A 20 9.79 -0.74 7.97
CA TYR A 20 9.35 -1.91 8.72
C TYR A 20 10.55 -2.71 9.22
N ASN A 21 10.39 -3.48 10.29
CA ASN A 21 11.52 -4.23 10.88
C ASN A 21 11.25 -5.74 10.88
N GLY A 22 12.34 -6.52 10.84
CA GLY A 22 12.32 -7.97 10.99
C GLY A 22 11.49 -8.68 9.92
N VAL A 23 10.69 -9.65 10.35
CA VAL A 23 9.87 -10.50 9.44
C VAL A 23 8.91 -9.69 8.57
N ASN A 24 8.47 -8.51 9.03
CA ASN A 24 7.57 -7.65 8.25
C ASN A 24 8.22 -7.10 6.98
N ILE A 25 9.55 -6.94 6.95
CA ILE A 25 10.26 -6.55 5.72
C ILE A 25 10.10 -7.64 4.67
N ILE A 26 10.38 -8.89 5.06
CA ILE A 26 10.39 -10.04 4.13
C ILE A 26 8.97 -10.26 3.58
N MET A 27 7.97 -10.26 4.46
CA MET A 27 6.57 -10.44 4.05
C MET A 27 6.13 -9.37 3.06
N LEU A 28 6.40 -8.09 3.36
CA LEU A 28 5.99 -7.01 2.48
C LEU A 28 6.82 -6.95 1.19
N LEU A 29 8.10 -7.32 1.19
CA LEU A 29 8.89 -7.41 -0.05
C LEU A 29 8.36 -8.49 -0.98
N GLN A 30 7.97 -9.65 -0.44
CA GLN A 30 7.31 -10.69 -1.21
C GLN A 30 6.00 -10.17 -1.82
N ASP A 31 5.15 -9.54 -1.00
CA ASP A 31 3.90 -8.96 -1.49
C ASP A 31 4.13 -7.83 -2.52
N GLN A 32 5.18 -7.02 -2.36
CA GLN A 32 5.53 -5.98 -3.34
C GLN A 32 5.78 -6.57 -4.73
N ALA A 33 6.46 -7.72 -4.77
CA ALA A 33 6.74 -8.43 -6.01
C ALA A 33 5.48 -9.07 -6.61
N GLU A 34 4.65 -9.70 -5.77
CA GLU A 34 3.43 -10.40 -6.21
C GLU A 34 2.36 -9.43 -6.72
N TYR A 35 2.18 -8.30 -6.05
CA TYR A 35 1.14 -7.31 -6.37
C TYR A 35 1.65 -6.13 -7.20
N ALA A 36 2.90 -6.18 -7.66
CA ALA A 36 3.55 -5.13 -8.43
C ALA A 36 3.41 -3.73 -7.79
N VAL A 37 3.56 -3.67 -6.46
CA VAL A 37 3.45 -2.43 -5.69
C VAL A 37 4.56 -1.47 -6.11
N LYS A 38 4.19 -0.24 -6.45
CA LYS A 38 5.12 0.75 -6.98
C LYS A 38 5.64 1.69 -5.90
N VAL A 39 4.77 2.08 -4.96
CA VAL A 39 5.09 2.90 -3.80
C VAL A 39 5.13 2.03 -2.55
N PRO A 40 6.31 1.76 -1.97
CA PRO A 40 6.48 0.84 -0.83
C PRO A 40 6.11 1.50 0.51
N LEU A 41 4.94 2.14 0.56
CA LEU A 41 4.43 2.87 1.71
C LEU A 41 3.06 2.33 2.09
N TYR A 42 2.92 1.82 3.31
CA TYR A 42 1.75 1.06 3.74
C TYR A 42 1.01 1.72 4.89
N ALA A 43 -0.31 1.57 4.90
CA ALA A 43 -1.18 2.00 5.99
C ALA A 43 -2.14 0.90 6.42
N THR A 44 -2.52 0.91 7.69
CA THR A 44 -3.71 0.20 8.15
C THR A 44 -4.97 0.96 7.71
N PHE A 45 -6.10 0.26 7.59
CA PHE A 45 -7.39 0.90 7.32
C PHE A 45 -7.69 2.04 8.29
N LYS A 46 -7.43 1.82 9.58
CA LYS A 46 -7.66 2.84 10.62
C LYS A 46 -6.81 4.09 10.40
N GLN A 47 -5.52 3.94 10.07
CA GLN A 47 -4.64 5.08 9.84
C GLN A 47 -5.09 5.90 8.62
N ALA A 48 -5.43 5.22 7.53
CA ALA A 48 -5.95 5.89 6.33
C ALA A 48 -7.29 6.57 6.60
N ALA A 49 -8.21 5.91 7.32
CA ALA A 49 -9.51 6.48 7.64
C ALA A 49 -9.38 7.73 8.52
N THR A 50 -8.52 7.71 9.54
CA THR A 50 -8.25 8.88 10.37
C THR A 50 -7.68 10.04 9.55
N LEU A 51 -6.73 9.78 8.65
CA LEU A 51 -6.19 10.82 7.77
C LEU A 51 -7.25 11.43 6.85
N LEU A 52 -8.13 10.60 6.29
CA LEU A 52 -9.19 11.08 5.38
C LEU A 52 -10.29 11.84 6.12
N GLU A 53 -10.57 11.48 7.38
CA GLU A 53 -11.53 12.22 8.21
C GLU A 53 -11.03 13.63 8.54
N GLU A 54 -9.71 13.80 8.78
CA GLU A 54 -9.10 15.12 9.04
C GLU A 54 -9.23 16.09 7.85
N ILE A 55 -9.44 15.56 6.64
CA ILE A 55 -9.52 16.34 5.40
C ILE A 55 -10.88 16.20 4.70
N LYS A 56 -11.90 15.75 5.43
CA LYS A 56 -13.20 15.39 4.88
C LYS A 56 -13.82 16.48 4.02
N ASP A 57 -13.63 17.74 4.41
CA ASP A 57 -14.13 18.93 3.71
C ASP A 57 -13.47 19.16 2.32
N THR A 58 -12.34 18.51 2.07
CA THR A 58 -11.60 18.58 0.80
C THR A 58 -11.79 17.34 -0.08
N LEU A 59 -12.51 16.34 0.42
CA LEU A 59 -12.81 15.14 -0.36
C LEU A 59 -13.82 15.46 -1.48
N PRO A 60 -13.82 14.68 -2.57
CA PRO A 60 -14.83 14.83 -3.62
C PRO A 60 -16.25 14.66 -3.08
N ASP A 61 -17.20 15.34 -3.70
CA ASP A 61 -18.61 15.16 -3.39
C ASP A 61 -19.06 13.72 -3.64
N LYS A 62 -20.12 13.33 -2.94
CA LYS A 62 -20.75 12.03 -3.11
C LYS A 62 -21.20 11.83 -4.56
N SER A 63 -20.83 10.71 -5.13
CA SER A 63 -21.23 10.27 -6.48
C SER A 63 -21.64 8.79 -6.45
N ASP A 64 -22.10 8.26 -7.58
CA ASP A 64 -22.47 6.85 -7.69
C ASP A 64 -21.29 5.90 -7.37
N ASP A 65 -20.07 6.35 -7.65
CA ASP A 65 -18.84 5.57 -7.49
C ASP A 65 -18.01 5.96 -6.25
N PHE A 66 -18.36 7.04 -5.54
CA PHE A 66 -17.61 7.52 -4.36
C PHE A 66 -18.51 8.04 -3.24
N ASP A 67 -18.25 7.56 -2.01
CA ASP A 67 -18.96 7.99 -0.79
C ASP A 67 -17.96 8.60 0.19
N PRO A 68 -17.98 9.93 0.44
CA PRO A 68 -17.02 10.60 1.32
C PRO A 68 -17.11 10.14 2.78
N ASP A 69 -18.25 9.58 3.20
CA ASP A 69 -18.40 8.93 4.51
C ASP A 69 -17.76 7.53 4.58
N LYS A 70 -17.44 6.93 3.42
CA LYS A 70 -16.82 5.61 3.29
C LYS A 70 -15.75 5.63 2.20
N PRO A 71 -14.72 6.49 2.31
CA PRO A 71 -13.78 6.75 1.22
C PRO A 71 -12.84 5.57 0.92
N LEU A 72 -12.77 4.59 1.84
CA LEU A 72 -11.97 3.39 1.69
C LEU A 72 -12.78 2.16 1.23
N LYS A 73 -14.05 2.35 0.84
CA LYS A 73 -14.91 1.24 0.39
C LYS A 73 -14.32 0.58 -0.86
N GLY A 74 -14.24 -0.75 -0.85
CA GLY A 74 -13.71 -1.54 -1.97
C GLY A 74 -12.19 -1.73 -1.98
N ILE A 75 -11.45 -1.12 -1.04
CA ILE A 75 -10.01 -1.35 -0.92
C ILE A 75 -9.76 -2.72 -0.29
N THR A 76 -8.99 -3.54 -1.01
CA THR A 76 -8.54 -4.83 -0.53
C THR A 76 -7.33 -4.68 0.40
N LEU A 77 -7.45 -5.27 1.59
CA LEU A 77 -6.45 -5.26 2.66
C LEU A 77 -5.65 -6.57 2.62
N ASP A 78 -4.83 -6.71 1.58
CA ASP A 78 -4.23 -8.00 1.20
C ASP A 78 -2.92 -8.29 1.92
N HIS A 79 -2.27 -7.26 2.47
CA HIS A 79 -0.94 -7.39 3.05
C HIS A 79 -1.01 -7.60 4.55
N LEU A 80 -0.20 -8.52 5.07
CA LEU A 80 -0.16 -8.85 6.49
C LEU A 80 1.16 -8.41 7.11
N VAL A 81 1.08 -7.66 8.21
CA VAL A 81 2.22 -7.39 9.09
C VAL A 81 1.94 -7.93 10.48
N VAL A 82 2.97 -8.41 11.15
CA VAL A 82 2.87 -8.96 12.50
C VAL A 82 3.53 -8.03 13.51
N LYS A 83 2.86 -7.84 14.64
CA LYS A 83 3.39 -7.09 15.77
C LYS A 83 3.49 -8.02 16.97
N TYR A 84 4.66 -8.06 17.56
CA TYR A 84 4.86 -8.69 18.86
C TYR A 84 4.24 -7.80 19.95
N LEU A 85 3.36 -8.40 20.75
CA LEU A 85 2.67 -7.72 21.83
C LEU A 85 2.93 -8.42 23.16
N GLU A 86 3.36 -7.62 24.13
CA GLU A 86 3.54 -8.00 25.53
C GLU A 86 2.45 -7.29 26.34
N THR A 87 1.54 -8.05 26.96
CA THR A 87 0.47 -7.50 27.79
C THR A 87 0.64 -7.95 29.22
N TYR A 88 0.74 -6.99 30.14
CA TYR A 88 0.88 -7.23 31.57
C TYR A 88 -0.42 -6.81 32.27
N LYS A 89 -0.93 -7.62 33.19
CA LYS A 89 -2.17 -7.35 33.92
C LYS A 89 -2.04 -7.62 35.42
N LYS A 90 -2.83 -6.90 36.20
CA LYS A 90 -3.06 -7.12 37.64
C LYS A 90 -4.56 -7.13 37.88
N GLN A 91 -5.10 -8.23 38.41
CA GLN A 91 -6.54 -8.40 38.66
C GLN A 91 -7.39 -8.01 37.43
N GLY A 92 -6.96 -8.44 36.24
CA GLY A 92 -7.64 -8.15 34.97
C GLY A 92 -7.34 -6.79 34.34
N LYS A 93 -6.78 -5.82 35.08
CA LYS A 93 -6.44 -4.48 34.55
C LYS A 93 -5.04 -4.45 33.95
N THR A 94 -4.87 -3.85 32.77
CA THR A 94 -3.57 -3.70 32.11
C THR A 94 -2.65 -2.78 32.92
N ILE A 95 -1.40 -3.20 33.11
CA ILE A 95 -0.34 -2.42 33.77
C ILE A 95 0.89 -2.32 32.86
N SER A 96 1.79 -1.39 33.15
CA SER A 96 3.05 -1.27 32.41
C SER A 96 4.01 -2.41 32.76
N LYS A 97 4.91 -2.72 31.81
CA LYS A 97 6.00 -3.69 31.98
C LYS A 97 6.84 -3.39 33.22
N ALA A 98 7.29 -2.15 33.35
CA ALA A 98 8.12 -1.72 34.49
C ALA A 98 7.42 -1.92 35.85
N LEU A 99 6.10 -1.65 35.93
CA LEU A 99 5.34 -1.85 37.16
C LEU A 99 5.18 -3.34 37.49
N PHE A 100 4.92 -4.16 36.45
CA PHE A 100 4.87 -5.61 36.60
C PHE A 100 6.20 -6.13 37.14
N GLU A 101 7.30 -5.85 36.43
CA GLU A 101 8.65 -6.31 36.78
C GLU A 101 9.03 -5.91 38.20
N LYS A 102 8.86 -4.64 38.58
CA LYS A 102 9.15 -4.15 39.93
C LYS A 102 8.36 -4.88 41.03
N ARG A 103 7.11 -5.28 40.75
CA ARG A 103 6.24 -5.92 41.74
C ARG A 103 6.31 -7.45 41.73
N THR A 104 6.84 -8.05 40.68
CA THR A 104 7.00 -9.51 40.56
C THR A 104 8.46 -9.96 40.68
N GLN A 105 9.40 -9.03 40.85
CA GLN A 105 10.82 -9.32 41.00
C GLN A 105 11.07 -10.25 42.20
N GLY A 106 11.81 -11.33 41.97
CA GLY A 106 12.11 -12.34 43.00
C GLY A 106 10.92 -13.25 43.39
N MET A 107 9.74 -13.07 42.79
CA MET A 107 8.60 -13.96 43.02
C MET A 107 8.64 -15.19 42.11
N THR A 108 8.19 -16.33 42.64
CA THR A 108 7.96 -17.52 41.82
C THR A 108 6.69 -17.37 40.99
N ALA A 109 6.57 -18.10 39.89
CA ALA A 109 5.39 -18.07 39.02
C ALA A 109 4.06 -18.32 39.77
N LYS A 110 4.09 -19.19 40.79
CA LYS A 110 2.94 -19.45 41.67
C LYS A 110 2.54 -18.21 42.46
N LYS A 111 3.49 -17.54 43.12
CA LYS A 111 3.24 -16.29 43.88
C LYS A 111 2.75 -15.14 42.99
N ILE A 112 3.28 -15.04 41.77
CA ILE A 112 2.82 -14.05 40.77
C ILE A 112 1.33 -14.25 40.45
N LYS A 113 0.93 -15.49 40.19
CA LYS A 113 -0.45 -15.86 39.87
C LYS A 113 -1.39 -15.68 41.07
N GLU A 114 -0.98 -16.09 42.26
CA GLU A 114 -1.72 -15.91 43.52
C GLU A 114 -1.92 -14.43 43.86
N ALA A 115 -0.91 -13.60 43.62
CA ALA A 115 -1.04 -12.16 43.71
C ALA A 115 -1.96 -11.58 42.62
N GLY A 116 -2.44 -12.37 41.65
CA GLY A 116 -3.33 -11.90 40.59
C GLY A 116 -2.63 -11.12 39.47
N PHE A 117 -1.30 -11.28 39.33
CA PHE A 117 -0.59 -10.79 38.16
C PHE A 117 -0.66 -11.81 37.03
N SER A 118 -0.81 -11.34 35.80
CA SER A 118 -0.69 -12.18 34.61
C SER A 118 0.05 -11.44 33.50
N TYR A 119 0.70 -12.22 32.65
CA TYR A 119 1.47 -11.73 31.53
C TYR A 119 1.21 -12.61 30.32
N GLN A 120 1.00 -11.99 29.16
CA GLN A 120 0.74 -12.67 27.91
C GLN A 120 1.66 -12.10 26.83
N LYS A 121 2.35 -13.00 26.14
CA LYS A 121 3.09 -12.74 24.90
C LYS A 121 2.25 -13.24 23.74
N GLY A 122 2.14 -12.46 22.68
CA GLY A 122 1.43 -12.88 21.49
C GLY A 122 1.93 -12.18 20.25
N LEU A 123 1.81 -12.87 19.13
CA LEU A 123 1.94 -12.28 17.81
C LEU A 123 0.54 -11.85 17.34
N LYS A 124 0.37 -10.59 16.96
CA LYS A 124 -0.87 -10.11 16.39
C LYS A 124 -0.65 -9.63 14.96
N GLY A 125 -1.39 -10.22 14.02
CA GLY A 125 -1.44 -9.78 12.64
C GLY A 125 -2.26 -8.49 12.49
N TYR A 126 -1.80 -7.60 11.62
CA TYR A 126 -2.49 -6.39 11.19
C TYR A 126 -2.50 -6.38 9.68
N LYS A 127 -3.67 -6.11 9.10
CA LYS A 127 -3.79 -5.94 7.66
C LYS A 127 -3.40 -4.52 7.27
N VAL A 128 -2.60 -4.39 6.23
CA VAL A 128 -2.17 -3.12 5.65
C VAL A 128 -2.40 -3.13 4.15
N PHE A 129 -2.34 -1.95 3.54
CA PHE A 129 -2.40 -1.78 2.09
C PHE A 129 -1.47 -0.66 1.63
N PRO A 130 -0.94 -0.73 0.40
CA PRO A 130 -0.07 0.31 -0.12
C PRO A 130 -0.89 1.58 -0.38
N LEU A 131 -0.36 2.72 0.07
CA LEU A 131 -1.04 4.02 0.00
C LEU A 131 -1.25 4.53 -1.42
N GLU A 132 -0.56 3.96 -2.41
CA GLU A 132 -0.82 4.25 -3.83
C GLU A 132 -2.26 3.96 -4.24
N LYS A 133 -2.94 2.97 -3.62
CA LYS A 133 -4.35 2.65 -3.89
C LYS A 133 -5.29 3.84 -3.61
N ILE A 134 -4.89 4.75 -2.73
CA ILE A 134 -5.66 5.93 -2.34
C ILE A 134 -4.92 7.24 -2.60
N GLN A 135 -3.85 7.23 -3.39
CA GLN A 135 -3.00 8.42 -3.60
C GLN A 135 -3.81 9.66 -4.00
N HIS A 136 -4.85 9.47 -4.82
CA HIS A 136 -5.75 10.52 -5.29
C HIS A 136 -6.63 11.16 -4.20
N LEU A 137 -6.74 10.53 -3.03
CA LEU A 137 -7.47 11.06 -1.86
C LEU A 137 -6.52 11.64 -0.81
N LEU A 138 -5.21 11.45 -0.95
CA LEU A 138 -4.24 11.92 0.04
C LEU A 138 -3.99 13.42 -0.11
N PRO A 139 -3.75 14.15 1.00
CA PRO A 139 -3.40 15.56 0.92
C PRO A 139 -2.11 15.79 0.14
N ASP A 140 -2.05 16.84 -0.68
CA ASP A 140 -0.84 17.24 -1.39
C ASP A 140 0.38 17.36 -0.48
N LYS A 141 0.20 17.92 0.72
CA LYS A 141 1.26 18.03 1.73
C LYS A 141 1.79 16.66 2.12
N PHE A 142 0.91 15.68 2.34
CA PHE A 142 1.29 14.31 2.71
C PHE A 142 2.10 13.63 1.59
N ILE A 143 1.72 13.86 0.34
CA ILE A 143 2.40 13.33 -0.86
C ILE A 143 3.78 13.97 -1.01
N LYS A 144 3.86 15.31 -0.93
CA LYS A 144 5.10 16.08 -1.12
C LYS A 144 6.16 15.83 -0.05
N GLU A 145 5.74 15.57 1.19
CA GLU A 145 6.65 15.19 2.29
C GLU A 145 7.30 13.80 2.10
N ARG A 146 6.85 13.02 1.12
CA ARG A 146 7.29 11.64 0.90
C ARG A 146 7.80 11.44 -0.51
N ASP A 147 9.13 11.43 -0.64
CA ASP A 147 9.86 11.34 -1.91
C ASP A 147 9.43 10.16 -2.80
N TYR A 148 8.87 9.08 -2.23
CA TYR A 148 8.52 7.88 -2.98
C TYR A 148 7.45 8.14 -4.05
N PHE A 149 6.48 9.02 -3.80
CA PHE A 149 5.50 9.38 -4.82
C PHE A 149 6.15 10.14 -5.98
N ALA A 150 7.04 11.09 -5.68
CA ALA A 150 7.77 11.84 -6.70
C ALA A 150 8.73 10.95 -7.49
N LYS A 151 9.45 10.03 -6.81
CA LYS A 151 10.33 9.05 -7.46
C LYS A 151 9.56 8.11 -8.37
N GLN A 152 8.36 7.70 -7.96
CA GLN A 152 7.51 6.87 -8.80
C GLN A 152 7.07 7.62 -10.06
N GLN A 153 6.60 8.86 -9.92
CA GLN A 153 6.25 9.70 -11.06
C GLN A 153 7.44 9.91 -12.00
N ALA A 154 8.64 10.13 -11.46
CA ALA A 154 9.85 10.29 -12.27
C ALA A 154 10.23 9.00 -13.01
N LEU A 155 10.01 7.83 -12.42
CA LEU A 155 10.22 6.54 -13.10
C LEU A 155 9.17 6.31 -14.19
N GLU A 156 7.91 6.66 -13.94
CA GLU A 156 6.83 6.55 -14.93
C GLU A 156 7.05 7.50 -16.11
N ALA A 157 7.62 8.68 -15.87
CA ALA A 157 7.95 9.64 -16.92
C ALA A 157 9.17 9.26 -17.78
N LYS A 158 9.93 8.21 -17.42
CA LYS A 158 11.07 7.77 -18.22
C LYS A 158 10.59 7.03 -19.47
N VAL A 159 10.67 7.72 -20.59
CA VAL A 159 10.46 7.13 -21.92
C VAL A 159 11.79 6.55 -22.43
N MET A 160 11.73 5.39 -23.10
CA MET A 160 12.89 4.79 -23.76
C MET A 160 13.35 5.69 -24.90
N LEU A 161 14.65 6.02 -24.91
CA LEU A 161 15.26 6.75 -26.01
C LEU A 161 14.98 6.00 -27.34
N PRO A 162 14.58 6.69 -28.42
CA PRO A 162 14.23 6.06 -29.70
C PRO A 162 15.30 5.08 -30.23
N GLU A 163 16.57 5.38 -29.97
CA GLU A 163 17.73 4.56 -30.38
C GLU A 163 17.80 3.19 -29.69
N ASN A 164 17.19 3.06 -28.51
CA ASN A 164 17.14 1.82 -27.73
C ASN A 164 15.81 1.06 -27.91
N GLN A 165 14.89 1.59 -28.70
CA GLN A 165 13.63 0.91 -29.02
C GLN A 165 13.89 -0.17 -30.06
N ASP A 166 13.64 -1.43 -29.71
CA ASP A 166 13.66 -2.52 -30.69
C ASP A 166 12.48 -2.35 -31.66
N LEU A 167 12.77 -1.74 -32.81
CA LEU A 167 11.80 -1.49 -33.88
C LEU A 167 11.12 -2.79 -34.37
N ALA A 168 11.82 -3.94 -34.30
CA ALA A 168 11.23 -5.22 -34.69
C ALA A 168 10.22 -5.70 -33.64
N PHE A 169 10.49 -5.48 -32.35
CA PHE A 169 9.55 -5.74 -31.27
C PHE A 169 8.32 -4.82 -31.34
N VAL A 170 8.50 -3.51 -31.59
CA VAL A 170 7.39 -2.55 -31.75
C VAL A 170 6.49 -2.96 -32.91
N LYS A 171 7.07 -3.30 -34.07
CA LYS A 171 6.31 -3.77 -35.24
C LYS A 171 5.57 -5.08 -34.97
N LYS A 172 6.19 -6.04 -34.27
CA LYS A 172 5.54 -7.30 -33.88
C LYS A 172 4.40 -7.08 -32.88
N ALA A 173 4.58 -6.20 -31.90
CA ALA A 173 3.54 -5.85 -30.94
C ALA A 173 2.36 -5.16 -31.64
N GLN A 174 2.62 -4.28 -32.60
CA GLN A 174 1.58 -3.63 -33.41
C GLN A 174 0.81 -4.63 -34.27
N LEU A 175 1.51 -5.55 -34.93
CA LEU A 175 0.89 -6.66 -35.69
C LEU A 175 -0.05 -7.50 -34.82
N ILE A 176 0.36 -7.84 -33.60
CA ILE A 176 -0.49 -8.59 -32.67
C ILE A 176 -1.72 -7.77 -32.27
N ILE A 177 -1.56 -6.47 -32.03
CA ILE A 177 -2.67 -5.56 -31.70
C ILE A 177 -3.68 -5.49 -32.86
N ASP A 178 -3.19 -5.35 -34.09
CA ASP A 178 -4.01 -5.22 -35.29
C ASP A 178 -4.77 -6.53 -35.61
N GLU A 179 -4.11 -7.69 -35.45
CA GLU A 179 -4.69 -9.03 -35.67
C GLU A 179 -5.72 -9.44 -34.61
N VAL A 180 -5.56 -8.98 -33.37
CA VAL A 180 -6.51 -9.27 -32.29
C VAL A 180 -7.87 -8.59 -32.54
N GLY A 181 -7.96 -7.60 -33.44
CA GLY A 181 -9.22 -6.98 -33.87
C GLY A 181 -9.97 -6.23 -32.77
N VAL A 182 -9.34 -6.07 -31.61
CA VAL A 182 -9.88 -5.37 -30.44
C VAL A 182 -9.36 -3.94 -30.46
N PRO A 183 -10.24 -2.92 -30.46
CA PRO A 183 -9.79 -1.53 -30.49
C PRO A 183 -8.97 -1.21 -29.23
N VAL A 184 -7.71 -0.84 -29.43
CA VAL A 184 -6.82 -0.39 -28.35
C VAL A 184 -7.05 1.10 -28.12
N ILE A 185 -7.64 1.43 -26.98
CA ILE A 185 -7.91 2.81 -26.59
C ILE A 185 -6.75 3.31 -25.73
N GLU A 186 -5.97 4.24 -26.27
CA GLU A 186 -4.88 4.91 -25.56
C GLU A 186 -5.44 5.92 -24.54
N LYS A 187 -5.20 5.70 -23.24
CA LYS A 187 -5.72 6.58 -22.19
C LYS A 187 -4.66 7.58 -21.72
N THR A 188 -4.90 8.86 -22.00
CA THR A 188 -4.08 10.01 -21.55
C THR A 188 -4.61 10.68 -20.27
N ALA A 189 -5.72 10.23 -19.66
CA ALA A 189 -6.31 10.89 -18.49
C ALA A 189 -6.79 9.94 -17.38
N ILE A 190 -6.55 10.34 -16.13
CA ILE A 190 -6.93 9.68 -14.89
C ILE A 190 -8.42 9.93 -14.64
N LYS A 191 -9.30 9.08 -15.18
CA LYS A 191 -10.67 8.90 -14.66
C LYS A 191 -10.95 7.41 -14.48
N PRO A 192 -11.68 7.00 -13.42
CA PRO A 192 -12.12 5.63 -13.27
C PRO A 192 -13.10 5.29 -14.41
N ILE A 193 -13.04 4.09 -14.97
CA ILE A 193 -14.00 3.64 -15.99
C ILE A 193 -14.51 2.24 -15.62
N THR A 194 -15.84 2.13 -15.53
CA THR A 194 -16.64 0.92 -15.58
C THR A 194 -16.39 0.19 -16.91
N PRO A 195 -16.11 -1.12 -16.91
CA PRO A 195 -15.74 -1.83 -18.14
C PRO A 195 -16.86 -1.74 -19.19
N PRO A 196 -16.54 -1.46 -20.47
CA PRO A 196 -17.55 -1.47 -21.52
C PRO A 196 -18.09 -2.89 -21.70
N LYS A 197 -19.34 -3.00 -22.18
CA LYS A 197 -20.01 -4.30 -22.48
C LYS A 197 -19.36 -5.09 -23.63
N SER A 198 -18.30 -4.55 -24.24
CA SER A 198 -17.52 -5.17 -25.32
C SER A 198 -16.09 -5.43 -24.85
N ILE A 199 -15.51 -6.57 -25.24
CA ILE A 199 -14.13 -6.96 -24.91
C ILE A 199 -13.17 -5.95 -25.54
N ALA A 200 -12.59 -5.06 -24.73
CA ALA A 200 -11.58 -4.09 -25.12
C ALA A 200 -10.30 -4.32 -24.31
N LEU A 201 -9.14 -4.36 -24.98
CA LEU A 201 -7.84 -4.42 -24.32
C LEU A 201 -7.47 -3.02 -23.84
N LEU A 202 -7.59 -2.81 -22.53
CA LEU A 202 -7.16 -1.59 -21.86
C LEU A 202 -5.64 -1.65 -21.63
N CYS A 203 -4.89 -1.11 -22.58
CA CYS A 203 -3.44 -0.94 -22.46
C CYS A 203 -3.11 0.53 -22.22
N ARG A 204 -2.26 0.81 -21.24
CA ARG A 204 -1.67 2.14 -21.04
C ARG A 204 -0.49 2.27 -22.02
N LEU A 205 -0.79 2.67 -23.25
CA LEU A 205 0.21 3.15 -24.19
C LEU A 205 0.40 4.64 -23.88
N GLU A 206 1.62 5.06 -23.61
CA GLU A 206 1.94 6.49 -23.55
C GLU A 206 2.74 6.82 -24.82
N LYS A 207 2.01 7.34 -25.81
CA LYS A 207 2.42 7.99 -27.05
C LYS A 207 3.45 7.21 -27.88
N ILE A 208 2.94 6.43 -28.82
CA ILE A 208 3.62 6.27 -30.12
C ILE A 208 3.21 7.49 -30.94
N GLN A 209 3.97 8.59 -30.86
CA GLN A 209 3.95 9.57 -31.93
C GLN A 209 4.90 9.06 -33.02
N LEU A 210 4.32 8.75 -34.19
CA LEU A 210 5.03 8.64 -35.46
C LEU A 210 5.65 9.98 -35.85
#